data_AF-K6UL64-F1
#
_entry.id   AF-K6UL64-F1
#
_cell.length_a   1.000
_cell.length_b   1.000
_cell.length_c   1.000
_cell.angle_alpha   90.00
_cell.angle_beta   90.00
_cell.angle_gamma   90.00
#
_symmetry.space_group_name_H-M   'P 1'
#
loop_
_entity.id
_entity.type
_entity.pdbx_description
1 polymer ?
#
loop_
_entity_poly.entity_id
_entity_poly.type
_entity_poly.pdbx_seq_one_letter_code
_entity_poly.pdbx_strand_id
1 'polypeptide(L)'
;MDVRDLCRRVTFDEVIFLLLRKRLPNESELKGAKCYVQNEFGRFCERNVLQMGKLLQTSDPLELIRIALLQLSHQAEAEAEVGAEAESHSGDDPVFNYLKILAASMKLLLRWDHHSQLVSPPMQDYADLSSFLIDAYPMGGREKDSQGRSKQQDGAEDINGSLGSNEPKGKVVTPHLWRGEKIKLLNAFLLCMCEQGINENTFFVRMLSSVQHHNYFSLCISASTFYIDAFRNVDLCHSLDAFLRFVVPSIGSTKQGEHSQLRKHREPEGVQLRQGDHLDDAIGAPPPPNVDFFFHKGNSYREKNAIIKAHLTEYCNNTCQNNLQCLKHFEQVEEFFLKNQNRYASCYYYPLLIFHILSLPLPLLPSVFFIMRLLSFTAHRQEQIGNNKLVKYAGVYKRSRKSKIPSWALQCRCYYCHYCHYCSI
;
A
#
# COMPACT_ATOMS: atom_id res chain seq x y z
N MET A 1 -17.10 -13.34 10.04
CA MET A 1 -15.89 -14.18 10.04
C MET A 1 -14.79 -13.41 10.74
N ASP A 2 -14.01 -14.07 11.59
CA ASP A 2 -12.81 -13.48 12.20
C ASP A 2 -11.73 -13.29 11.11
N VAL A 3 -11.03 -12.15 11.14
CA VAL A 3 -9.90 -11.85 10.25
C VAL A 3 -8.81 -12.92 10.37
N ARG A 4 -8.59 -13.48 11.57
CA ARG A 4 -7.61 -14.55 11.80
C ARG A 4 -7.95 -15.81 11.00
N ASP A 5 -9.22 -16.16 10.89
CA ASP A 5 -9.66 -17.32 10.14
C ASP A 5 -9.60 -17.07 8.63
N LEU A 6 -9.93 -15.85 8.19
CA LEU A 6 -9.79 -15.45 6.79
C LEU A 6 -8.33 -15.55 6.32
N CYS A 7 -7.37 -15.01 7.09
CA CYS A 7 -5.95 -15.07 6.75
C CYS A 7 -5.40 -16.51 6.60
N ARG A 8 -6.05 -17.51 7.22
CA ARG A 8 -5.62 -18.92 7.15
C ARG A 8 -6.24 -19.70 6.00
N ARG A 9 -7.42 -19.32 5.54
CA ARG A 9 -8.27 -20.17 4.68
C ARG A 9 -8.59 -19.56 3.33
N VAL A 10 -8.44 -18.25 3.19
CA VAL A 10 -8.97 -17.47 2.06
C VAL A 10 -7.85 -16.70 1.38
N THR A 11 -7.90 -16.66 0.06
CA THR A 11 -6.99 -15.84 -0.77
C THR A 11 -7.46 -14.40 -0.84
N PHE A 12 -6.54 -13.47 -1.12
CA PHE A 12 -6.88 -12.06 -1.30
C PHE A 12 -7.91 -11.87 -2.44
N ASP A 13 -7.81 -12.65 -3.52
CA ASP A 13 -8.75 -12.63 -4.63
C ASP A 13 -10.19 -13.00 -4.21
N GLU A 14 -10.36 -13.99 -3.32
CA GLU A 14 -11.67 -14.31 -2.75
C GLU A 14 -12.20 -13.22 -1.82
N VAL A 15 -11.30 -12.50 -1.14
CA VAL A 15 -11.66 -11.36 -0.27
C VAL A 15 -12.18 -10.17 -1.09
N ILE A 16 -11.77 -10.03 -2.34
CA ILE A 16 -12.36 -9.03 -3.27
C ILE A 16 -13.88 -9.23 -3.35
N PHE A 17 -14.31 -10.47 -3.57
CA PHE A 17 -15.74 -10.82 -3.61
C PHE A 17 -16.39 -10.67 -2.24
N LEU A 18 -15.70 -11.07 -1.17
CA LEU A 18 -16.23 -10.92 0.18
C LEU A 18 -16.54 -9.46 0.52
N LEU A 19 -15.64 -8.53 0.20
CA LEU A 19 -15.83 -7.10 0.51
C LEU A 19 -16.81 -6.41 -0.45
N LEU A 20 -16.80 -6.75 -1.74
CA LEU A 20 -17.62 -6.07 -2.74
C LEU A 20 -19.00 -6.70 -2.95
N ARG A 21 -19.14 -8.01 -2.75
CA ARG A 21 -20.40 -8.76 -2.90
C ARG A 21 -20.95 -9.31 -1.57
N LYS A 22 -20.26 -9.10 -0.45
CA LYS A 22 -20.68 -9.55 0.90
C LYS A 22 -20.79 -11.07 1.05
N ARG A 23 -20.16 -11.84 0.16
CA ARG A 23 -20.06 -13.31 0.21
C ARG A 23 -18.79 -13.79 -0.50
N LEU A 24 -18.32 -14.99 -0.14
CA LEU A 24 -17.25 -15.65 -0.88
C LEU A 24 -17.71 -16.04 -2.31
N PRO A 25 -16.79 -16.08 -3.29
CA PRO A 25 -17.12 -16.49 -4.64
C PRO A 25 -17.32 -18.00 -4.72
N ASN A 26 -18.06 -18.46 -5.72
CA ASN A 26 -17.98 -19.86 -6.15
C ASN A 26 -16.80 -20.08 -7.12
N GLU A 27 -16.49 -21.34 -7.41
CA GLU A 27 -15.35 -21.69 -8.30
C GLU A 27 -15.47 -21.08 -9.69
N SER A 28 -16.68 -20.97 -10.24
CA SER A 28 -16.94 -20.40 -11.57
C SER A 28 -16.68 -18.89 -11.59
N GLU A 29 -17.14 -18.16 -10.57
CA GLU A 29 -16.90 -16.73 -10.42
C GLU A 29 -15.42 -16.42 -10.24
N LEU A 30 -14.74 -17.22 -9.42
CA LEU A 30 -13.30 -17.04 -9.19
C LEU A 30 -12.50 -17.34 -10.47
N LYS A 31 -12.86 -18.40 -11.20
CA LYS A 31 -12.25 -18.70 -12.52
C LYS A 31 -12.51 -17.59 -13.53
N GLY A 32 -13.73 -17.05 -13.56
CA GLY A 32 -14.10 -15.92 -14.41
C GLY A 32 -13.30 -14.66 -14.09
N ALA A 33 -13.14 -14.33 -12.81
CA ALA A 33 -12.30 -13.20 -12.37
C ALA A 33 -10.84 -13.37 -12.77
N LYS A 34 -10.25 -14.56 -12.61
CA LYS A 34 -8.86 -14.82 -13.04
C LYS A 34 -8.69 -14.63 -14.55
N CYS A 35 -9.62 -15.15 -15.34
CA CYS A 35 -9.62 -14.96 -16.79
C CYS A 35 -9.78 -13.48 -17.17
N TYR A 36 -10.64 -12.75 -16.46
CA TYR A 36 -10.81 -11.31 -16.66
C TYR A 36 -9.51 -10.54 -16.38
N VAL A 37 -8.85 -10.80 -15.25
CA VAL A 37 -7.55 -10.19 -14.91
C VAL A 37 -6.51 -10.50 -15.99
N GLN A 38 -6.41 -11.75 -16.44
CA GLN A 38 -5.48 -12.14 -17.51
C GLN A 38 -5.74 -11.37 -18.81
N ASN A 39 -7.01 -11.23 -19.21
CA ASN A 39 -7.40 -10.54 -20.42
C ASN A 39 -7.12 -9.03 -20.34
N GLU A 40 -7.50 -8.39 -19.24
CA GLU A 40 -7.24 -6.95 -19.03
C GLU A 40 -5.74 -6.67 -18.90
N PHE A 41 -4.96 -7.58 -18.29
CA PHE A 41 -3.50 -7.49 -18.27
C PHE A 41 -2.92 -7.52 -19.69
N GLY A 42 -3.40 -8.42 -20.55
CA GLY A 42 -3.00 -8.48 -21.96
C GLY A 42 -3.37 -7.21 -22.73
N ARG A 43 -4.62 -6.75 -22.55
CA ARG A 43 -5.21 -5.59 -23.25
C ARG A 43 -4.59 -4.26 -22.86
N PHE A 44 -4.25 -4.08 -21.59
CA PHE A 44 -3.76 -2.80 -21.08
C PHE A 44 -2.44 -2.40 -21.74
N CYS A 45 -2.41 -1.26 -22.42
CA CYS A 45 -1.20 -0.76 -23.10
C CYS A 45 -0.39 0.14 -22.16
N GLU A 46 0.70 -0.39 -21.60
CA GLU A 46 1.58 0.32 -20.67
C GLU A 46 2.46 1.38 -21.35
N ARG A 47 2.62 1.32 -22.68
CA ARG A 47 3.57 2.19 -23.41
C ARG A 47 3.27 3.68 -23.21
N ASN A 48 1.99 4.05 -23.29
CA ASN A 48 1.55 5.43 -23.12
C ASN A 48 1.85 5.91 -21.69
N VAL A 49 1.57 5.08 -20.69
CA VAL A 49 1.85 5.38 -19.28
C VAL A 49 3.35 5.56 -19.03
N LEU A 50 4.18 4.66 -19.55
CA LEU A 50 5.64 4.76 -19.41
C LEU A 50 6.21 5.97 -20.14
N GLN A 51 5.65 6.35 -21.29
CA GLN A 51 6.05 7.56 -22.01
C GLN A 51 5.67 8.82 -21.24
N MET A 52 4.46 8.88 -20.69
CA MET A 52 4.01 9.97 -19.81
C MET A 52 4.86 10.06 -18.55
N GLY A 53 5.20 8.94 -17.93
CA GLY A 53 6.11 8.89 -16.78
C GLY A 53 7.47 9.53 -17.09
N LYS A 54 8.07 9.19 -18.24
CA LYS A 54 9.32 9.82 -18.71
C LYS A 54 9.19 11.33 -18.90
N LEU A 55 8.09 11.80 -19.50
CA LEU A 55 7.84 13.23 -19.71
C LEU A 55 7.70 13.98 -18.39
N LEU A 56 7.05 13.36 -17.40
CA LEU A 56 6.86 13.90 -16.05
C LEU A 56 8.05 13.66 -15.12
N GLN A 57 9.13 13.05 -15.63
CA GLN A 57 10.34 12.68 -14.87
C GLN A 57 10.04 11.83 -13.62
N THR A 58 9.02 10.96 -13.73
CA THR A 58 8.65 10.01 -12.68
C THR A 58 8.84 8.58 -13.15
N SER A 59 9.48 7.78 -12.29
CA SER A 59 9.63 6.35 -12.45
C SER A 59 9.06 5.57 -11.28
N ASP A 60 8.48 6.24 -10.27
CA ASP A 60 7.89 5.56 -9.12
C ASP A 60 6.68 4.69 -9.55
N PRO A 61 6.56 3.43 -9.09
CA PRO A 61 5.49 2.56 -9.58
C PRO A 61 4.09 3.05 -9.19
N LEU A 62 3.91 3.71 -8.05
CA LEU A 62 2.60 4.23 -7.65
C LEU A 62 2.21 5.46 -8.49
N GLU A 63 3.18 6.29 -8.84
CA GLU A 63 3.00 7.38 -9.79
C GLU A 63 2.61 6.89 -11.19
N LEU A 64 3.25 5.82 -11.67
CA LEU A 64 2.86 5.18 -12.94
C LEU A 64 1.44 4.61 -12.86
N ILE A 65 1.06 3.98 -11.73
CA ILE A 65 -0.31 3.52 -11.49
C ILE A 65 -1.29 4.71 -11.52
N ARG A 66 -0.94 5.86 -10.93
CA ARG A 66 -1.78 7.07 -10.98
C ARG A 66 -2.01 7.57 -12.41
N ILE A 67 -0.98 7.57 -13.26
CA ILE A 67 -1.10 7.91 -14.68
C ILE A 67 -1.99 6.90 -15.41
N ALA A 68 -1.87 5.61 -15.09
CA ALA A 68 -2.76 4.57 -15.65
C ALA A 68 -4.22 4.76 -15.24
N LEU A 69 -4.48 5.15 -13.98
CA LEU A 69 -5.82 5.49 -13.51
C LEU A 69 -6.39 6.69 -14.26
N LEU A 70 -5.59 7.70 -14.57
CA LEU A 70 -6.00 8.82 -15.41
C LEU A 70 -6.40 8.37 -16.82
N GLN A 71 -5.60 7.48 -17.43
CA GLN A 71 -5.93 6.89 -18.74
C GLN A 71 -7.24 6.09 -18.68
N LEU A 72 -7.43 5.26 -17.66
CA LEU A 72 -8.67 4.48 -17.46
C LEU A 72 -9.89 5.37 -17.21
N SER A 73 -9.71 6.46 -16.46
CA SER A 73 -10.74 7.48 -16.23
C SER A 73 -11.20 8.12 -17.52
N HIS A 74 -10.26 8.55 -18.36
CA HIS A 74 -10.58 9.17 -19.64
C HIS A 74 -11.27 8.18 -20.60
N GLN A 75 -10.84 6.91 -20.62
CA GLN A 75 -11.49 5.87 -21.42
C GLN A 75 -12.92 5.60 -20.96
N ALA A 76 -13.16 5.53 -19.65
CA ALA A 76 -14.49 5.31 -19.10
C ALA A 76 -15.47 6.46 -19.42
N GLU A 77 -14.98 7.71 -19.41
CA GLU A 77 -15.78 8.87 -19.81
C GLU A 77 -16.16 8.81 -21.30
N ALA A 78 -15.21 8.48 -22.18
CA ALA A 78 -15.47 8.32 -23.61
C ALA A 78 -16.44 7.16 -23.91
N GLU A 79 -16.32 6.03 -23.19
CA GLU A 79 -17.25 4.90 -23.31
C GLU A 79 -18.67 5.28 -22.85
N ALA A 80 -18.81 6.10 -21.81
CA ALA A 80 -20.11 6.56 -21.31
C ALA A 80 -20.82 7.54 -22.27
N GLU A 81 -20.06 8.40 -22.97
CA GLU A 81 -20.62 9.32 -23.98
C GLU A 81 -21.16 8.56 -25.20
N VAL A 82 -20.48 7.49 -25.63
CA VAL A 82 -20.88 6.66 -26.79
C VAL A 82 -21.99 5.66 -26.42
N GLY A 83 -22.00 5.17 -25.18
CA GLY A 83 -22.96 4.16 -24.69
C GLY A 83 -24.32 4.69 -24.24
N ALA A 84 -24.55 6.01 -24.27
CA ALA A 84 -25.80 6.64 -23.80
C ALA A 84 -27.06 6.23 -24.58
N GLU A 85 -26.94 5.48 -25.68
CA GLU A 85 -28.07 4.94 -26.46
C GLU A 85 -28.43 3.47 -26.10
N ALA A 86 -27.66 2.80 -25.25
CA ALA A 86 -27.91 1.40 -24.86
C ALA A 86 -27.89 1.25 -23.33
N GLU A 87 -29.07 1.26 -22.70
CA GLU A 87 -29.28 0.88 -21.30
C GLU A 87 -28.85 -0.58 -21.07
N SER A 88 -27.56 -0.79 -20.78
CA SER A 88 -27.05 -2.06 -20.27
C SER A 88 -26.31 -1.81 -18.96
N HIS A 89 -26.95 -2.19 -17.85
CA HIS A 89 -26.43 -2.13 -16.49
C HIS A 89 -25.22 -3.07 -16.23
N SER A 90 -24.50 -3.54 -17.26
CA SER A 90 -23.40 -4.50 -17.14
C SER A 90 -22.02 -3.88 -16.95
N GLY A 91 -21.86 -2.56 -17.14
CA GLY A 91 -20.57 -1.86 -17.10
C GLY A 91 -20.08 -1.37 -15.74
N ASP A 92 -20.90 -1.45 -14.68
CA ASP A 92 -20.59 -0.85 -13.36
C ASP A 92 -20.48 -1.89 -12.23
N ASP A 93 -20.02 -3.10 -12.52
CA ASP A 93 -19.72 -4.05 -11.44
C ASP A 93 -18.43 -3.60 -10.71
N PRO A 94 -18.49 -3.28 -9.41
CA PRO A 94 -17.33 -2.81 -8.65
C PRO A 94 -16.19 -3.85 -8.62
N VAL A 95 -16.49 -5.15 -8.73
CA VAL A 95 -15.48 -6.21 -8.80
C VAL A 95 -14.66 -6.07 -10.07
N PHE A 96 -15.31 -6.01 -11.24
CA PHE A 96 -14.58 -5.92 -12.52
C PHE A 96 -13.83 -4.59 -12.66
N ASN A 97 -14.40 -3.49 -12.14
CA ASN A 97 -13.70 -2.21 -12.06
C ASN A 97 -12.43 -2.26 -11.21
N TYR A 98 -12.48 -2.92 -10.04
CA TYR A 98 -11.29 -3.16 -9.23
C TYR A 98 -10.28 -4.08 -9.94
N LEU A 99 -10.74 -5.19 -10.52
CA LEU A 99 -9.87 -6.16 -11.22
C LEU A 99 -9.18 -5.55 -12.45
N LYS A 100 -9.83 -4.60 -13.14
CA LYS A 100 -9.24 -3.84 -14.25
C LYS A 100 -8.04 -3.00 -13.78
N ILE A 101 -8.19 -2.30 -12.66
CA ILE A 101 -7.09 -1.55 -12.04
C ILE A 101 -5.99 -2.49 -11.56
N LEU A 102 -6.36 -3.61 -10.93
CA LEU A 102 -5.42 -4.62 -10.46
C LEU A 102 -4.54 -5.13 -11.61
N ALA A 103 -5.15 -5.52 -12.73
CA ALA A 103 -4.46 -6.02 -13.91
C ALA A 103 -3.50 -4.97 -14.52
N ALA A 104 -3.96 -3.72 -14.68
CA ALA A 104 -3.12 -2.63 -15.16
C ALA A 104 -1.94 -2.36 -14.21
N SER A 105 -2.20 -2.36 -12.90
CA SER A 105 -1.18 -2.13 -11.88
C SER A 105 -0.13 -3.24 -11.90
N MET A 106 -0.55 -4.50 -11.92
CA MET A 106 0.35 -5.65 -12.02
C MET A 106 1.27 -5.56 -13.24
N LYS A 107 0.74 -5.16 -14.40
CA LYS A 107 1.55 -5.00 -15.61
C LYS A 107 2.62 -3.92 -15.43
N LEU A 108 2.26 -2.79 -14.80
CA LEU A 108 3.21 -1.71 -14.54
C LEU A 108 4.27 -2.12 -13.51
N LEU A 109 3.89 -2.81 -12.43
CA LEU A 109 4.83 -3.34 -11.45
C LEU A 109 5.83 -4.28 -12.12
N LEU A 110 5.34 -5.25 -12.91
CA LEU A 110 6.20 -6.15 -13.67
C LEU A 110 7.19 -5.37 -14.54
N ARG A 111 6.74 -4.35 -15.28
CA ARG A 111 7.59 -3.59 -16.19
C ARG A 111 8.55 -2.62 -15.50
N TRP A 112 8.23 -2.17 -14.29
CA TRP A 112 9.02 -1.20 -13.53
C TRP A 112 10.45 -1.68 -13.25
N ASP A 113 10.61 -2.93 -12.82
CA ASP A 113 11.90 -3.54 -12.46
C ASP A 113 12.83 -3.75 -13.68
N HIS A 114 12.22 -3.94 -14.86
CA HIS A 114 12.93 -4.39 -16.07
C HIS A 114 13.67 -3.25 -16.81
N HIS A 115 13.71 -2.05 -16.22
CA HIS A 115 14.60 -0.98 -16.68
C HIS A 115 16.09 -1.30 -16.48
N SER A 116 16.43 -2.38 -15.76
CA SER A 116 17.81 -2.72 -15.35
C SER A 116 18.42 -4.00 -15.93
N GLN A 117 17.93 -4.50 -17.08
CA GLN A 117 18.34 -5.75 -17.76
C GLN A 117 17.73 -7.03 -17.18
N LEU A 118 16.71 -7.55 -17.87
CA LEU A 118 16.48 -8.95 -18.26
C LEU A 118 15.13 -8.97 -18.98
N VAL A 119 14.93 -9.91 -19.90
CA VAL A 119 13.67 -10.06 -20.64
C VAL A 119 12.58 -10.46 -19.65
N SER A 120 11.44 -9.75 -19.64
CA SER A 120 10.32 -10.13 -18.79
C SER A 120 9.88 -11.56 -19.12
N PRO A 121 9.80 -12.48 -18.14
CA PRO A 121 9.15 -13.75 -18.38
C PRO A 121 7.70 -13.46 -18.79
N PRO A 122 7.16 -14.15 -19.81
CA PRO A 122 5.74 -14.04 -20.11
C PRO A 122 4.95 -14.38 -18.85
N MET A 123 3.93 -13.59 -18.54
CA MET A 123 3.05 -13.89 -17.41
C MET A 123 2.45 -15.28 -17.64
N GLN A 124 2.72 -16.22 -16.73
CA GLN A 124 2.00 -17.49 -16.67
C GLN A 124 0.55 -17.22 -16.24
N ASP A 125 -0.31 -18.24 -16.31
CA ASP A 125 -1.72 -18.11 -15.94
C ASP A 125 -1.88 -17.46 -14.55
N TYR A 126 -2.59 -16.33 -14.48
CA TYR A 126 -2.83 -15.61 -13.23
C TYR A 126 -3.56 -16.50 -12.21
N ALA A 127 -2.85 -16.83 -11.12
CA ALA A 127 -3.39 -17.60 -10.02
C ALA A 127 -4.04 -16.71 -8.95
N ASP A 128 -3.27 -15.77 -8.40
CA ASP A 128 -3.65 -14.80 -7.37
C ASP A 128 -2.57 -13.70 -7.26
N LEU A 129 -2.90 -12.58 -6.63
CA LEU A 129 -1.98 -11.44 -6.51
C LEU A 129 -0.70 -11.77 -5.75
N SER A 130 -0.78 -12.62 -4.72
CA SER A 130 0.38 -12.93 -3.89
C SER A 130 1.39 -13.80 -4.65
N SER A 131 0.89 -14.83 -5.33
CA SER A 131 1.67 -15.66 -6.26
C SER A 131 2.34 -14.81 -7.32
N PHE A 132 1.60 -13.90 -7.95
CA PHE A 132 2.14 -13.00 -8.97
C PHE A 132 3.30 -12.15 -8.44
N LEU A 133 3.14 -11.51 -7.28
CA LEU A 133 4.18 -10.66 -6.70
C LEU A 133 5.44 -11.46 -6.32
N ILE A 134 5.30 -12.70 -5.86
CA ILE A 134 6.45 -13.56 -5.58
C ILE A 134 7.15 -13.97 -6.88
N ASP A 135 6.39 -14.38 -7.90
CA ASP A 135 6.94 -14.89 -9.16
C ASP A 135 7.55 -13.79 -10.04
N ALA A 136 7.01 -12.56 -9.98
CA ALA A 136 7.49 -11.41 -10.75
C ALA A 136 8.87 -10.91 -10.30
N TYR A 137 9.27 -11.20 -9.05
CA TYR A 137 10.51 -10.71 -8.45
C TYR A 137 11.33 -11.86 -7.84
N PRO A 138 11.99 -12.68 -8.69
CA PRO A 138 12.83 -13.77 -8.22
C PRO A 138 14.07 -13.26 -7.48
N MET A 139 14.48 -14.01 -6.46
CA MET A 139 15.71 -13.76 -5.70
C MET A 139 16.91 -13.70 -6.66
N GLY A 140 17.58 -12.55 -6.75
CA GLY A 140 18.95 -12.50 -7.25
C GLY A 140 19.84 -13.35 -6.34
N GLY A 141 20.39 -14.45 -6.87
CA GLY A 141 21.00 -15.50 -6.05
C GLY A 141 22.07 -15.01 -5.08
N ARG A 142 21.91 -15.35 -3.79
CA ARG A 142 22.95 -15.73 -2.82
C ARG A 142 22.32 -15.92 -1.43
N GLU A 143 21.67 -17.05 -1.22
CA GLU A 143 21.69 -17.68 0.11
C GLU A 143 22.21 -19.10 -0.09
N LYS A 144 23.37 -19.39 0.50
CA LYS A 144 23.87 -20.76 0.61
C LYS A 144 23.21 -21.34 1.86
N ASP A 145 22.43 -22.39 1.69
CA ASP A 145 21.92 -23.15 2.82
C ASP A 145 23.08 -23.54 3.75
N SER A 146 22.92 -23.24 5.04
CA SER A 146 23.87 -23.57 6.11
C SER A 146 23.95 -25.06 6.44
N GLN A 147 23.44 -25.92 5.56
CA GLN A 147 23.71 -27.34 5.54
C GLN A 147 24.32 -27.66 4.18
N GLY A 148 25.64 -27.83 4.14
CA GLY A 148 26.38 -28.32 2.99
C GLY A 148 25.95 -29.75 2.63
N ARG A 149 24.77 -29.88 2.01
CA ARG A 149 24.32 -31.09 1.35
C ARG A 149 23.89 -30.71 -0.06
N SER A 150 24.87 -30.79 -0.96
CA SER A 150 24.62 -31.00 -2.38
C SER A 150 23.78 -32.28 -2.49
N LYS A 151 22.45 -32.16 -2.63
CA LYS A 151 21.68 -33.27 -3.20
C LYS A 151 21.91 -33.23 -4.70
N GLN A 152 23.02 -33.82 -5.09
CA GLN A 152 23.21 -34.41 -6.39
C GLN A 152 22.22 -35.57 -6.45
N GLN A 153 21.11 -35.40 -7.18
CA GLN A 153 20.30 -36.56 -7.56
C GLN A 153 21.02 -37.21 -8.73
N ASP A 154 21.90 -38.15 -8.36
CA ASP A 154 22.44 -39.17 -9.24
C ASP A 154 21.28 -40.04 -9.77
N GLY A 155 21.34 -40.32 -11.07
CA GLY A 155 20.43 -41.24 -11.75
C GLY A 155 20.85 -42.70 -11.62
N ALA A 156 19.88 -43.56 -11.88
CA ALA A 156 20.00 -44.94 -12.39
C ALA A 156 18.63 -45.25 -13.06
N GLU A 157 18.52 -45.24 -14.40
CA GLU A 157 18.68 -46.39 -15.35
C GLU A 157 17.69 -47.54 -15.04
N ASP A 158 16.95 -48.19 -15.94
CA ASP A 158 16.58 -48.11 -17.37
C ASP A 158 15.32 -49.03 -17.50
N ILE A 159 14.42 -48.99 -18.50
CA ILE A 159 14.52 -49.67 -19.80
C ILE A 159 13.18 -49.49 -20.58
N ASN A 160 13.32 -49.28 -21.90
CA ASN A 160 12.39 -49.50 -23.05
C ASN A 160 11.36 -48.43 -23.50
N GLY A 161 11.59 -47.92 -24.73
CA GLY A 161 10.55 -47.94 -25.77
C GLY A 161 10.25 -46.65 -26.57
N SER A 162 11.08 -46.34 -27.56
CA SER A 162 10.67 -45.93 -28.92
C SER A 162 10.05 -44.54 -29.23
N LEU A 163 10.76 -43.82 -30.11
CA LEU A 163 10.30 -42.91 -31.20
C LEU A 163 9.68 -41.53 -30.88
N GLY A 164 10.51 -40.49 -31.04
CA GLY A 164 10.28 -39.44 -32.05
C GLY A 164 9.42 -38.21 -31.68
N SER A 165 10.06 -37.11 -31.32
CA SER A 165 9.90 -35.79 -31.97
C SER A 165 10.70 -34.71 -31.21
N ASN A 166 11.46 -33.92 -31.98
CA ASN A 166 12.29 -32.82 -31.49
C ASN A 166 11.41 -31.60 -31.17
N GLU A 167 11.31 -31.23 -29.90
CA GLU A 167 10.97 -29.88 -29.47
C GLU A 167 12.07 -29.35 -28.53
N PRO A 168 12.55 -28.10 -28.70
CA PRO A 168 13.54 -27.53 -27.80
C PRO A 168 12.87 -27.22 -26.45
N LYS A 169 13.18 -28.06 -25.45
CA LYS A 169 12.76 -27.93 -24.05
C LYS A 169 13.03 -26.51 -23.53
N GLY A 170 11.96 -25.76 -23.26
CA GLY A 170 12.02 -24.50 -22.52
C GLY A 170 12.70 -24.73 -21.16
N LYS A 171 13.69 -23.88 -20.85
CA LYS A 171 14.43 -23.93 -19.59
C LYS A 171 13.45 -23.79 -18.42
N VAL A 172 13.51 -24.79 -17.54
CA VAL A 172 12.75 -24.92 -16.29
C VAL A 172 12.95 -23.68 -15.41
N VAL A 173 11.84 -23.06 -15.01
CA VAL A 173 11.75 -21.97 -14.04
C VAL A 173 12.39 -22.41 -12.73
N THR A 174 13.39 -21.67 -12.24
CA THR A 174 13.97 -21.90 -10.90
C THR A 174 12.89 -21.74 -9.84
N PRO A 175 12.61 -22.74 -8.98
CA PRO A 175 11.58 -22.60 -7.95
C PRO A 175 12.06 -21.60 -6.89
N HIS A 176 11.25 -20.60 -6.56
CA HIS A 176 11.50 -19.73 -5.42
C HIS A 176 11.63 -20.58 -4.16
N LEU A 177 12.72 -20.39 -3.40
CA LEU A 177 12.88 -21.04 -2.12
C LEU A 177 11.71 -20.65 -1.20
N TRP A 178 11.08 -21.65 -0.58
CA TRP A 178 9.88 -21.51 0.26
C TRP A 178 8.71 -20.77 -0.41
N ARG A 179 8.52 -20.89 -1.73
CA ARG A 179 7.44 -20.21 -2.50
C ARG A 179 6.08 -20.24 -1.79
N GLY A 180 5.65 -21.41 -1.31
CA GLY A 180 4.36 -21.57 -0.62
C GLY A 180 4.25 -20.76 0.67
N GLU A 181 5.30 -20.75 1.50
CA GLU A 181 5.34 -19.97 2.74
C GLU A 181 5.37 -18.46 2.45
N LYS A 182 6.11 -18.04 1.41
CA LYS A 182 6.15 -16.64 0.96
C LYS A 182 4.76 -16.14 0.54
N ILE A 183 4.06 -16.92 -0.28
CA ILE A 183 2.69 -16.62 -0.73
C ILE A 183 1.75 -16.53 0.46
N LYS A 184 1.83 -17.48 1.41
CA LYS A 184 1.00 -17.49 2.61
C LYS A 184 1.19 -16.23 3.46
N LEU A 185 2.43 -15.83 3.71
CA LEU A 185 2.75 -14.63 4.48
C LEU A 185 2.25 -13.36 3.77
N LEU A 186 2.51 -13.25 2.47
CA LEU A 186 2.09 -12.10 1.68
C LEU A 186 0.56 -11.99 1.59
N ASN A 187 -0.13 -13.11 1.41
CA ASN A 187 -1.58 -13.17 1.39
C ASN A 187 -2.18 -12.71 2.74
N ALA A 188 -1.62 -13.18 3.87
CA ALA A 188 -2.05 -12.74 5.19
C ALA A 188 -1.82 -11.24 5.42
N PHE A 189 -0.72 -10.69 4.91
CA PHE A 189 -0.46 -9.25 4.90
C PHE A 189 -1.54 -8.48 4.15
N LEU A 190 -1.79 -8.85 2.89
CA LEU A 190 -2.78 -8.19 2.04
C LEU A 190 -4.16 -8.23 2.70
N LEU A 191 -4.57 -9.38 3.23
CA LEU A 191 -5.89 -9.58 3.81
C LEU A 191 -6.07 -8.81 5.12
N CYS A 192 -5.08 -8.85 6.03
CA CYS A 192 -5.18 -8.20 7.33
C CYS A 192 -5.19 -6.66 7.24
N MET A 193 -4.44 -6.11 6.28
CA MET A 193 -4.26 -4.66 6.16
C MET A 193 -5.19 -4.01 5.13
N CYS A 194 -5.93 -4.78 4.32
CA CYS A 194 -6.79 -4.23 3.27
C CYS A 194 -7.92 -3.35 3.76
N GLU A 195 -8.50 -3.59 4.94
CA GLU A 195 -9.61 -2.79 5.45
C GLU A 195 -9.31 -2.15 6.81
N GLN A 196 -9.22 -0.82 6.88
CA GLN A 196 -8.73 -0.07 8.05
C GLN A 196 -9.81 0.76 8.76
N GLY A 197 -11.09 0.53 8.48
CA GLY A 197 -12.20 1.29 9.02
C GLY A 197 -12.28 2.71 8.44
N ILE A 198 -13.01 3.57 9.16
CA ILE A 198 -13.12 5.00 8.85
C ILE A 198 -11.86 5.72 9.34
N ASN A 199 -10.84 5.76 8.49
CA ASN A 199 -9.70 6.67 8.62
C ASN A 199 -9.90 7.91 7.74
N GLU A 200 -8.95 8.85 7.78
CA GLU A 200 -9.01 10.10 7.00
C GLU A 200 -9.19 9.86 5.50
N ASN A 201 -8.45 8.91 4.93
CA ASN A 201 -8.50 8.57 3.51
C ASN A 201 -9.85 7.93 3.14
N THR A 202 -10.33 6.97 3.93
CA THR A 202 -11.64 6.33 3.73
C THR A 202 -12.76 7.36 3.81
N PHE A 203 -12.70 8.26 4.80
CA PHE A 203 -13.69 9.31 4.97
C PHE A 203 -13.71 10.26 3.78
N PHE A 204 -12.55 10.68 3.30
CA PHE A 204 -12.44 11.52 2.11
C PHE A 204 -12.99 10.85 0.85
N VAL A 205 -12.68 9.56 0.65
CA VAL A 205 -13.23 8.77 -0.46
C VAL A 205 -14.76 8.74 -0.42
N ARG A 206 -15.36 8.54 0.76
CA ARG A 206 -16.83 8.57 0.93
C ARG A 206 -17.41 9.96 0.64
N MET A 207 -16.71 11.01 1.05
CA MET A 207 -17.10 12.39 0.76
C MET A 207 -17.13 12.63 -0.76
N LEU A 208 -16.04 12.30 -1.47
CA LEU A 208 -15.96 12.45 -2.94
C LEU A 208 -17.00 11.59 -3.66
N SER A 209 -17.26 10.38 -3.18
CA SER A 209 -18.27 9.48 -3.76
C SER A 209 -19.69 10.08 -3.73
N SER A 210 -19.96 11.04 -2.83
CA SER A 210 -21.25 11.73 -2.75
C SER A 210 -21.39 12.86 -3.77
N VAL A 211 -20.30 13.26 -4.43
CA VAL A 211 -20.25 14.33 -5.43
C VAL A 211 -20.01 13.76 -6.83
N GLN A 212 -19.10 12.79 -6.95
CA GLN A 212 -18.71 12.14 -8.20
C GLN A 212 -19.35 10.76 -8.33
N HIS A 213 -20.66 10.72 -8.58
CA HIS A 213 -21.39 9.45 -8.67
C HIS A 213 -20.92 8.55 -9.85
N HIS A 214 -20.39 9.13 -10.93
CA HIS A 214 -20.27 8.43 -12.20
C HIS A 214 -18.87 7.90 -12.55
N ASN A 215 -17.79 8.47 -12.01
CA ASN A 215 -16.43 8.07 -12.40
C ASN A 215 -15.67 7.40 -11.23
N TYR A 216 -15.67 6.07 -11.22
CA TYR A 216 -14.91 5.26 -10.26
C TYR A 216 -13.41 5.52 -10.35
N PHE A 217 -12.83 5.60 -11.55
CA PHE A 217 -11.38 5.78 -11.72
C PHE A 217 -10.90 7.15 -11.24
N SER A 218 -11.71 8.21 -11.39
CA SER A 218 -11.40 9.55 -10.86
C SER A 218 -11.25 9.55 -9.33
N LEU A 219 -12.10 8.79 -8.65
CA LEU A 219 -11.98 8.57 -7.21
C LEU A 219 -10.69 7.82 -6.86
N CYS A 220 -10.32 6.81 -7.65
CA CYS A 220 -9.06 6.08 -7.46
C CYS A 220 -7.83 6.97 -7.66
N ILE A 221 -7.87 7.93 -8.60
CA ILE A 221 -6.80 8.93 -8.78
C ILE A 221 -6.64 9.75 -7.50
N SER A 222 -7.75 10.24 -6.94
CA SER A 222 -7.74 10.98 -5.68
C SER A 222 -7.18 10.14 -4.54
N ALA A 223 -7.58 8.87 -4.45
CA ALA A 223 -7.08 7.92 -3.46
C ALA A 223 -5.56 7.68 -3.59
N SER A 224 -5.04 7.56 -4.81
CA SER A 224 -3.60 7.33 -5.06
C SER A 224 -2.74 8.50 -4.60
N THR A 225 -3.23 9.73 -4.72
CA THR A 225 -2.52 10.94 -4.30
C THR A 225 -2.21 10.93 -2.80
N PHE A 226 -3.11 10.42 -1.95
CA PHE A 226 -2.84 10.30 -0.51
C PHE A 226 -1.67 9.37 -0.20
N TYR A 227 -1.55 8.26 -0.93
CA TYR A 227 -0.45 7.31 -0.72
C TYR A 227 0.85 7.88 -1.27
N ILE A 228 0.83 8.55 -2.42
CA ILE A 228 2.02 9.26 -2.92
C ILE A 228 2.49 10.29 -1.89
N ASP A 229 1.58 11.10 -1.36
CA ASP A 229 1.93 12.14 -0.39
C ASP A 229 2.37 11.56 0.96
N ALA A 230 1.76 10.48 1.43
CA ALA A 230 2.14 9.81 2.67
C ALA A 230 3.57 9.25 2.62
N PHE A 231 4.00 8.75 1.46
CA PHE A 231 5.34 8.18 1.27
C PHE A 231 6.37 9.16 0.69
N ARG A 232 5.95 10.37 0.25
CA ARG A 232 6.79 11.35 -0.46
C ARG A 232 8.14 11.64 0.23
N ASN A 233 8.13 11.74 1.55
CA ASN A 233 9.32 12.11 2.35
C ASN A 233 9.93 10.91 3.10
N VAL A 234 9.52 9.69 2.75
CA VAL A 234 9.94 8.47 3.45
C VAL A 234 10.83 7.62 2.53
N ASP A 235 12.12 7.61 2.81
CA ASP A 235 13.03 6.63 2.21
C ASP A 235 12.92 5.30 2.95
N LEU A 236 12.21 4.34 2.34
CA LEU A 236 11.96 3.02 2.91
C LEU A 236 13.24 2.18 3.06
N CYS A 237 14.19 2.30 2.13
CA CYS A 237 15.45 1.57 2.17
C CYS A 237 16.32 2.07 3.32
N HIS A 238 16.44 3.39 3.45
CA HIS A 238 17.18 4.00 4.54
C HIS A 238 16.53 3.74 5.90
N SER A 239 15.19 3.80 5.97
CA SER A 239 14.43 3.49 7.20
C SER A 239 14.63 2.03 7.63
N LEU A 240 14.56 1.08 6.68
CA LEU A 240 14.81 -0.34 6.97
C LEU A 240 16.23 -0.56 7.50
N ASP A 241 17.25 -0.01 6.84
CA ASP A 241 18.65 -0.14 7.27
C ASP A 241 18.86 0.46 8.67
N ALA A 242 18.25 1.61 8.94
CA ALA A 242 18.31 2.24 10.26
C ALA A 242 17.64 1.37 11.34
N PHE A 243 16.46 0.78 11.08
CA PHE A 243 15.82 -0.12 12.04
C PHE A 243 16.63 -1.41 12.27
N LEU A 244 17.21 -1.99 11.21
CA LEU A 244 18.05 -3.19 11.34
C LEU A 244 19.32 -2.93 12.15
N ARG A 245 19.90 -1.72 12.06
CA ARG A 245 21.11 -1.33 12.81
C ARG A 245 20.84 -0.71 14.16
N PHE A 246 19.58 -0.38 14.47
CA PHE A 246 19.22 0.32 15.71
C PHE A 246 19.54 -0.53 16.93
N VAL A 247 20.47 -0.08 17.77
CA VAL A 247 20.84 -0.78 19.00
C VAL A 247 19.84 -0.42 20.08
N VAL A 248 19.04 -1.40 20.51
CA VAL A 248 18.09 -1.24 21.62
C VAL A 248 18.86 -1.14 22.94
N PRO A 249 18.83 0.00 23.66
CA PRO A 249 19.49 0.12 24.95
C PRO A 249 18.85 -0.81 25.98
N SER A 250 19.65 -1.69 26.58
CA SER A 250 19.23 -2.56 27.67
C SER A 250 18.84 -1.72 28.90
N ILE A 251 17.62 -1.89 29.42
CA ILE A 251 17.22 -1.33 30.71
C ILE A 251 18.02 -2.08 31.80
N GLY A 252 19.15 -1.52 32.24
CA GLY A 252 19.92 -2.06 33.35
C GLY A 252 21.37 -1.60 33.42
N SER A 253 21.60 -0.47 34.12
CA SER A 253 22.82 -0.06 34.87
C SER A 253 23.23 1.40 34.64
N THR A 254 22.34 2.35 34.91
CA THR A 254 22.78 3.72 35.21
C THR A 254 23.20 3.75 36.68
N LYS A 255 24.52 3.66 36.92
CA LYS A 255 25.11 4.01 38.20
C LYS A 255 24.74 5.46 38.52
N GLN A 256 24.12 5.67 39.68
CA GLN A 256 24.07 6.99 40.32
C GLN A 256 25.51 7.49 40.48
N GLY A 257 25.80 8.64 39.86
CA GLY A 257 27.08 9.31 39.92
C GLY A 257 26.88 10.81 39.99
N GLU A 258 26.71 11.27 41.22
CA GLU A 258 27.10 12.59 41.76
C GLU A 258 26.52 13.87 41.15
N HIS A 259 25.64 14.47 41.95
CA HIS A 259 25.33 15.89 41.98
C HIS A 259 26.60 16.77 41.95
N SER A 260 26.64 17.74 41.04
CA SER A 260 27.25 19.03 41.38
C SER A 260 26.40 20.18 40.82
N GLN A 261 26.26 21.17 41.68
CA GLN A 261 25.31 22.25 41.66
C GLN A 261 25.74 23.33 40.67
N LEU A 262 24.79 23.90 39.92
CA LEU A 262 24.84 25.35 39.62
C LEU A 262 23.42 25.88 39.35
N ARG A 263 22.81 26.47 40.39
CA ARG A 263 21.66 27.38 40.23
C ARG A 263 22.17 28.76 39.80
N LYS A 264 21.59 29.34 38.74
CA LYS A 264 21.35 30.79 38.63
C LYS A 264 20.00 31.07 37.95
N HIS A 265 19.41 32.19 38.38
CA HIS A 265 18.01 32.62 38.38
C HIS A 265 17.48 33.27 37.08
N ARG A 266 16.15 33.10 36.85
CA ARG A 266 15.08 34.02 36.32
C ARG A 266 15.21 34.64 34.90
N GLU A 267 14.16 34.97 34.13
CA GLU A 267 12.69 35.21 34.33
C GLU A 267 11.93 34.97 32.98
N PRO A 268 10.57 35.05 32.91
CA PRO A 268 9.72 34.43 31.87
C PRO A 268 9.29 35.38 30.75
N GLU A 269 9.03 34.86 29.55
CA GLU A 269 7.93 35.27 28.64
C GLU A 269 7.98 34.49 27.31
N GLY A 270 6.80 34.14 26.77
CA GLY A 270 6.64 33.66 25.38
C GLY A 270 6.12 32.23 25.25
N VAL A 271 4.80 32.11 25.04
CA VAL A 271 4.12 30.85 24.67
C VAL A 271 4.57 30.42 23.28
N GLN A 272 5.52 29.50 23.21
CA GLN A 272 5.80 28.67 22.03
C GLN A 272 5.54 27.21 22.41
N LEU A 273 4.77 26.52 21.55
CA LEU A 273 4.52 25.09 21.66
C LEU A 273 5.85 24.35 21.70
N ARG A 274 6.19 23.81 22.87
CA ARG A 274 7.33 22.93 23.05
C ARG A 274 7.11 21.65 22.26
N GLN A 275 7.88 21.48 21.19
CA GLN A 275 8.26 20.17 20.70
C GLN A 275 8.91 19.41 21.87
N GLY A 276 8.57 18.14 22.01
CA GLY A 276 8.95 17.33 23.16
C GLY A 276 10.44 16.93 23.12
N ASP A 277 11.31 17.87 23.45
CA ASP A 277 12.77 17.71 23.57
C ASP A 277 13.17 17.07 24.91
N HIS A 278 12.77 15.82 25.17
CA HIS A 278 13.13 15.17 26.44
C HIS A 278 13.70 13.75 26.35
N LEU A 279 14.15 13.28 25.18
CA LEU A 279 14.79 11.95 25.07
C LEU A 279 15.98 11.84 24.11
N ASP A 280 16.37 12.89 23.39
CA ASP A 280 17.56 12.86 22.53
C ASP A 280 18.86 12.59 23.32
N ASP A 281 18.87 12.88 24.62
CA ASP A 281 20.03 12.65 25.50
C ASP A 281 20.15 11.21 26.06
N ALA A 282 19.13 10.35 25.87
CA ALA A 282 19.13 8.98 26.41
C ALA A 282 19.50 7.91 25.38
N ILE A 283 19.59 8.28 24.10
CA ILE A 283 19.90 7.36 23.00
C ILE A 283 21.31 7.71 22.51
N GLY A 284 22.30 6.85 22.78
CA GLY A 284 23.68 7.04 22.29
C GLY A 284 23.85 6.97 20.77
N ALA A 285 22.75 6.85 20.02
CA ALA A 285 22.68 6.83 18.56
C ALA A 285 21.44 7.63 18.11
N PRO A 286 21.48 8.32 16.95
CA PRO A 286 20.32 9.02 16.44
C PRO A 286 19.14 8.05 16.23
N PRO A 287 17.90 8.46 16.54
CA PRO A 287 16.73 7.62 16.28
C PRO A 287 16.60 7.33 14.77
N PRO A 288 15.96 6.21 14.39
CA PRO A 288 15.70 5.90 12.99
C PRO A 288 14.97 7.06 12.29
N PRO A 289 15.21 7.31 11.00
CA PRO A 289 14.52 8.37 10.28
C PRO A 289 13.01 8.10 10.24
N ASN A 290 12.22 9.18 10.19
CA ASN A 290 10.76 9.12 10.06
C ASN A 290 10.06 8.24 11.12
N VAL A 291 10.51 8.23 12.38
CA VAL A 291 9.88 7.45 13.46
C VAL A 291 8.38 7.68 13.53
N ASP A 292 7.91 8.93 13.37
CA ASP A 292 6.48 9.28 13.43
C ASP A 292 5.63 8.56 12.35
N PHE A 293 6.23 8.20 11.22
CA PHE A 293 5.56 7.44 10.16
C PHE A 293 5.36 5.97 10.57
N PHE A 294 6.37 5.39 11.21
CA PHE A 294 6.35 3.98 11.61
C PHE A 294 5.74 3.74 12.99
N PHE A 295 5.73 4.74 13.86
CA PHE A 295 5.26 4.68 15.24
C PHE A 295 4.41 5.89 15.61
N HIS A 296 3.17 5.65 16.00
CA HIS A 296 2.21 6.70 16.34
C HIS A 296 1.60 6.50 17.74
N LYS A 297 0.98 7.55 18.29
CA LYS A 297 0.37 7.50 19.63
C LYS A 297 -0.90 6.62 19.72
N GLY A 298 -1.61 6.42 18.60
CA GLY A 298 -2.80 5.57 18.55
C GLY A 298 -2.47 4.08 18.63
N ASN A 299 -3.41 3.22 19.02
CA ASN A 299 -3.20 1.77 19.10
C ASN A 299 -4.03 0.97 18.06
N SER A 300 -4.59 1.66 17.06
CA SER A 300 -5.58 1.13 16.11
C SER A 300 -5.12 -0.12 15.35
N TYR A 301 -3.81 -0.27 15.12
CA TYR A 301 -3.26 -1.43 14.38
C TYR A 301 -2.71 -2.53 15.28
N ARG A 302 -2.78 -2.40 16.62
CA ARG A 302 -2.17 -3.34 17.56
C ARG A 302 -2.65 -4.78 17.34
N GLU A 303 -3.95 -4.98 17.16
CA GLU A 303 -4.53 -6.30 16.95
C GLU A 303 -4.10 -6.91 15.61
N LYS A 304 -4.11 -6.11 14.54
CA LYS A 304 -3.68 -6.54 13.21
C LYS A 304 -2.20 -6.85 13.15
N ASN A 305 -1.38 -6.02 13.77
CA ASN A 305 0.05 -6.26 13.92
C ASN A 305 0.31 -7.55 14.70
N ALA A 306 -0.51 -7.89 15.68
CA ALA A 306 -0.42 -9.19 16.35
C ALA A 306 -0.75 -10.38 15.43
N ILE A 307 -1.71 -10.24 14.52
CA ILE A 307 -2.02 -11.26 13.49
C ILE A 307 -0.84 -11.41 12.52
N ILE A 308 -0.31 -10.29 12.02
CA ILE A 308 0.86 -10.29 11.12
C ILE A 308 2.08 -10.90 11.79
N LYS A 309 2.35 -10.56 13.06
CA LYS A 309 3.44 -11.17 13.83
C LYS A 309 3.31 -12.68 13.96
N ALA A 310 2.10 -13.19 14.15
CA ALA A 310 1.88 -14.64 14.21
C ALA A 310 2.26 -15.32 12.88
N HIS A 311 1.85 -14.75 11.74
CA HIS A 311 2.22 -15.27 10.42
C HIS A 311 3.72 -15.09 10.11
N LEU A 312 4.33 -13.98 10.52
CA LEU A 312 5.78 -13.76 10.43
C LEU A 312 6.55 -14.81 11.25
N THR A 313 6.11 -15.08 12.48
CA THR A 313 6.72 -16.09 13.34
C THR A 313 6.64 -17.48 12.71
N GLU A 314 5.48 -17.84 12.16
CA GLU A 314 5.28 -19.09 11.42
C GLU A 314 6.25 -19.19 10.22
N TYR A 315 6.32 -18.14 9.40
CA TYR A 315 7.25 -18.08 8.27
C TYR A 315 8.71 -18.20 8.70
N CYS A 316 9.14 -17.43 9.71
CA CYS A 316 10.51 -17.44 10.19
C CYS A 316 10.92 -18.81 10.77
N ASN A 317 10.00 -19.50 11.45
CA ASN A 317 10.25 -20.86 11.95
C ASN A 317 10.39 -21.89 10.82
N ASN A 318 9.66 -21.72 9.72
CA ASN A 318 9.66 -22.63 8.57
C ASN A 318 10.81 -22.38 7.57
N THR A 319 11.46 -21.20 7.62
CA THR A 319 12.46 -20.77 6.63
C THR A 319 13.88 -20.84 7.17
N CYS A 320 14.36 -19.80 7.86
CA CYS A 320 15.73 -19.73 8.35
C CYS A 320 15.87 -18.96 9.67
N GLN A 321 16.94 -19.30 10.42
CA GLN A 321 17.23 -18.68 11.72
C GLN A 321 17.55 -17.18 11.60
N ASN A 322 18.10 -16.73 10.47
CA ASN A 322 18.40 -15.33 10.22
C ASN A 322 17.11 -14.49 10.21
N ASN A 323 16.07 -14.95 9.49
CA ASN A 323 14.76 -14.31 9.48
C ASN A 323 14.13 -14.22 10.88
N LEU A 324 14.33 -15.25 11.70
CA LEU A 324 13.86 -15.26 13.08
C LEU A 324 14.59 -14.23 13.96
N GLN A 325 15.90 -14.03 13.75
CA GLN A 325 16.67 -12.99 14.43
C GLN A 325 16.20 -11.60 14.03
N CYS A 326 15.97 -11.36 12.73
CA CYS A 326 15.43 -10.09 12.24
C CYS A 326 14.05 -9.78 12.85
N LEU A 327 13.16 -10.76 12.94
CA LEU A 327 11.84 -10.58 13.56
C LEU A 327 11.96 -10.21 15.04
N LYS A 328 12.77 -10.94 15.81
CA LYS A 328 12.99 -10.66 17.23
C LYS A 328 13.57 -9.27 17.46
N HIS A 329 14.49 -8.84 16.60
CA HIS A 329 15.04 -7.49 16.64
C HIS A 329 13.94 -6.43 16.45
N PHE A 330 13.09 -6.57 15.44
CA PHE A 330 11.96 -5.66 15.22
C PHE A 330 10.96 -5.63 16.39
N GLU A 331 10.72 -6.77 17.04
CA GLU A 331 9.88 -6.82 18.25
C GLU A 331 10.52 -6.08 19.44
N GLN A 332 11.83 -6.19 19.62
CA GLN A 332 12.57 -5.45 20.64
C GLN A 332 12.51 -3.93 20.39
N VAL A 333 12.64 -3.52 19.13
CA VAL A 333 12.50 -2.11 18.75
C VAL A 333 11.07 -1.60 19.00
N GLU A 334 10.04 -2.37 18.62
CA GLU A 334 8.65 -2.04 18.94
C GLU A 334 8.44 -1.86 20.45
N GLU A 335 8.93 -2.81 21.25
CA GLU A 335 8.80 -2.78 22.71
C GLU A 335 9.52 -1.57 23.33
N PHE A 336 10.70 -1.21 22.79
CA PHE A 336 11.43 -0.02 23.20
C PHE A 336 10.61 1.26 22.98
N PHE A 337 10.05 1.47 21.77
CA PHE A 337 9.24 2.65 21.48
C PHE A 337 7.93 2.68 22.28
N LEU A 338 7.34 1.51 22.54
CA LEU A 338 6.14 1.41 23.37
C LEU A 338 6.45 1.79 24.83
N LYS A 339 7.51 1.25 25.42
CA LYS A 339 7.87 1.51 26.83
C LYS A 339 8.36 2.93 27.08
N ASN A 340 9.21 3.45 26.19
CA ASN A 340 9.90 4.72 26.43
C ASN A 340 9.14 5.93 25.88
N GLN A 341 8.38 5.76 24.80
CA GLN A 341 7.71 6.88 24.12
C GLN A 341 6.18 6.73 24.06
N ASN A 342 5.62 5.61 24.55
CA ASN A 342 4.20 5.28 24.44
C ASN A 342 3.69 5.40 23.00
N ARG A 343 4.49 4.91 22.04
CA ARG A 343 4.15 4.87 20.63
C ARG A 343 3.98 3.42 20.18
N TYR A 344 2.93 3.18 19.40
CA TYR A 344 2.61 1.88 18.85
C TYR A 344 3.05 1.80 17.39
N ALA A 345 3.46 0.60 16.96
CA ALA A 345 3.76 0.35 15.57
C ALA A 345 2.54 0.65 14.68
N SER A 346 2.79 1.40 13.60
CA SER A 346 1.83 1.71 12.54
C SER A 346 1.52 0.47 11.70
N CYS A 347 0.61 0.63 10.74
CA CYS A 347 0.36 -0.38 9.71
C CYS A 347 1.55 -0.59 8.75
N TYR A 348 2.55 0.30 8.71
CA TYR A 348 3.68 0.22 7.78
C TYR A 348 4.91 -0.48 8.36
N TYR A 349 5.00 -0.61 9.68
CA TYR A 349 6.21 -1.11 10.36
C TYR A 349 6.52 -2.58 10.06
N TYR A 350 5.57 -3.50 10.27
CA TYR A 350 5.78 -4.92 9.94
C TYR A 350 5.80 -5.21 8.44
N PRO A 351 5.02 -4.52 7.59
CA PRO A 351 5.14 -4.67 6.14
C PRO A 351 6.51 -4.28 5.58
N LEU A 352 7.20 -3.32 6.19
CA LEU A 352 8.61 -3.02 5.88
C LEU A 352 9.49 -4.28 6.08
N LEU A 353 9.33 -4.97 7.20
CA LEU A 353 10.04 -6.22 7.50
C LEU A 353 9.62 -7.36 6.55
N ILE A 354 8.32 -7.50 6.25
CA ILE A 354 7.81 -8.52 5.33
C ILE A 354 8.47 -8.38 3.96
N PHE A 355 8.52 -7.17 3.40
CA PHE A 355 9.15 -6.96 2.09
C PHE A 355 10.64 -7.28 2.12
N HIS A 356 11.34 -6.95 3.21
CA HIS A 356 12.74 -7.33 3.39
C HIS A 356 12.95 -8.85 3.41
N ILE A 357 12.20 -9.57 4.26
CA ILE A 357 12.31 -11.02 4.44
C ILE A 357 11.87 -11.81 3.19
N LEU A 358 10.84 -11.32 2.48
CA LEU A 358 10.40 -11.91 1.22
C LEU A 358 11.33 -11.54 0.06
N SER A 359 12.18 -10.53 0.26
CA SER A 359 13.08 -9.88 -0.70
C SER A 359 12.34 -9.28 -1.89
N LEU A 360 11.20 -8.67 -1.61
CA LEU A 360 10.49 -7.82 -2.56
C LEU A 360 11.10 -6.42 -2.55
N PRO A 361 11.23 -5.75 -3.71
CA PRO A 361 11.75 -4.39 -3.74
C PRO A 361 10.88 -3.43 -2.92
N LEU A 362 11.50 -2.76 -1.94
CA LEU A 362 10.81 -1.82 -1.05
C LEU A 362 10.06 -0.68 -1.76
N PRO A 363 10.53 -0.12 -2.90
CA PRO A 363 9.77 0.90 -3.63
C PRO A 363 8.41 0.41 -4.16
N LEU A 364 8.14 -0.90 -4.18
CA LEU A 364 6.82 -1.43 -4.52
C LEU A 364 5.82 -1.35 -3.37
N LEU A 365 6.30 -1.21 -2.13
CA LEU A 365 5.47 -1.24 -0.92
C LEU A 365 4.30 -0.22 -0.98
N PRO A 366 4.51 1.06 -1.38
CA PRO A 366 3.40 2.01 -1.52
C PRO A 366 2.35 1.56 -2.55
N SER A 367 2.80 0.98 -3.66
CA SER A 367 1.92 0.49 -4.73
C SER A 367 1.08 -0.70 -4.28
N VAL A 368 1.70 -1.67 -3.63
CA VAL A 368 1.00 -2.85 -3.09
C VAL A 368 0.01 -2.42 -2.00
N PHE A 369 0.41 -1.49 -1.12
CA PHE A 369 -0.50 -0.91 -0.13
C PHE A 369 -1.70 -0.21 -0.77
N PHE A 370 -1.47 0.59 -1.81
CA PHE A 370 -2.53 1.28 -2.52
C PHE A 370 -3.50 0.28 -3.16
N ILE A 371 -3.02 -0.71 -3.92
CA ILE A 371 -3.86 -1.74 -4.56
C ILE A 371 -4.70 -2.48 -3.51
N MET A 372 -4.06 -2.90 -2.42
CA MET A 372 -4.71 -3.59 -1.31
C MET A 372 -5.81 -2.72 -0.66
N ARG A 373 -5.54 -1.42 -0.46
CA ARG A 373 -6.46 -0.46 0.20
C ARG A 373 -7.55 0.04 -0.73
N LEU A 374 -7.31 0.03 -2.03
CA LEU A 374 -8.28 0.38 -3.04
C LEU A 374 -9.53 -0.50 -2.93
N LEU A 375 -9.38 -1.78 -2.58
CA LEU A 375 -10.51 -2.69 -2.35
C LEU A 375 -11.48 -2.15 -1.28
N SER A 376 -10.95 -1.64 -0.18
CA SER A 376 -11.74 -1.01 0.89
C SER A 376 -12.38 0.29 0.43
N PHE A 377 -11.66 1.12 -0.33
CA PHE A 377 -12.22 2.35 -0.90
C PHE A 377 -13.40 2.04 -1.83
N THR A 378 -13.29 1.00 -2.66
CA THR A 378 -14.37 0.54 -3.52
C THR A 378 -15.57 0.05 -2.72
N ALA A 379 -15.36 -0.73 -1.65
CA ALA A 379 -16.43 -1.19 -0.77
C ALA A 379 -17.15 -0.02 -0.08
N HIS A 380 -16.40 0.94 0.47
CA HIS A 380 -16.97 2.12 1.12
C HIS A 380 -17.67 3.07 0.14
N ARG A 381 -17.15 3.21 -1.08
CA ARG A 381 -17.86 3.91 -2.16
C ARG A 381 -19.21 3.26 -2.41
N GLN A 382 -19.24 1.94 -2.58
CA GLN A 382 -20.47 1.21 -2.89
C GLN A 382 -21.50 1.34 -1.76
N GLU A 383 -21.05 1.25 -0.51
CA GLU A 383 -21.88 1.47 0.66
C GLU A 383 -22.40 2.91 0.73
N GLN A 384 -21.56 3.90 0.42
CA GLN A 384 -21.95 5.31 0.39
C GLN A 384 -23.01 5.60 -0.69
N ILE A 385 -22.81 5.06 -1.90
CA ILE A 385 -23.77 5.19 -3.02
C ILE A 385 -25.08 4.50 -2.68
N GLY A 386 -25.04 3.29 -2.14
CA GLY A 386 -26.24 2.55 -1.74
C GLY A 386 -27.05 3.24 -0.63
N ASN A 387 -26.37 3.96 0.27
CA ASN A 387 -27.03 4.73 1.32
C ASN A 387 -27.57 6.10 0.84
N ASN A 388 -27.11 6.60 -0.31
CA ASN A 388 -27.49 7.87 -0.93
C ASN A 388 -27.51 9.08 0.03
N LYS A 389 -26.53 9.15 0.95
CA LYS A 389 -26.40 10.27 1.90
C LYS A 389 -25.36 11.26 1.41
N LEU A 390 -25.77 12.51 1.23
CA LEU A 390 -24.85 13.59 0.88
C LEU A 390 -24.14 14.12 2.12
N VAL A 391 -22.82 14.08 2.13
CA VAL A 391 -22.01 14.66 3.20
C VAL A 391 -21.81 16.15 2.92
N LYS A 392 -22.49 17.03 3.69
CA LYS A 392 -22.32 18.50 3.65
C LYS A 392 -21.72 18.98 4.96
N TYR A 393 -20.76 19.91 4.86
CA TYR A 393 -20.18 20.58 6.03
C TYR A 393 -20.72 22.00 6.15
N ALA A 394 -20.96 22.42 7.38
CA ALA A 394 -21.20 23.81 7.72
C ALA A 394 -19.95 24.39 8.37
N GLY A 395 -19.50 25.55 7.90
CA GLY A 395 -18.41 26.31 8.52
C GLY A 395 -18.96 27.37 9.46
N VAL A 396 -18.35 27.54 10.64
CA VAL A 396 -18.63 28.70 11.49
C VAL A 396 -17.69 29.82 11.10
N TYR A 397 -18.22 30.80 10.35
CA TYR A 397 -17.49 32.00 10.00
C TYR A 397 -17.32 32.92 11.23
N LYS A 398 -16.13 32.91 11.84
CA LYS A 398 -15.78 33.86 12.92
C LYS A 398 -15.17 35.12 12.33
N ARG A 399 -16.02 36.13 12.10
CA ARG A 399 -15.59 37.46 11.64
C ARG A 399 -14.80 38.19 12.74
N SER A 400 -13.59 38.67 12.45
CA SER A 400 -13.02 39.80 13.20
C SER A 400 -13.81 41.06 12.82
N ARG A 401 -14.26 41.84 13.84
CA ARG A 401 -15.19 42.99 13.77
C ARG A 401 -15.32 43.63 12.38
N LYS A 402 -16.57 43.92 11.97
CA LYS A 402 -16.93 44.59 10.71
C LYS A 402 -15.93 45.70 10.34
N SER A 403 -14.96 45.39 9.48
CA SER A 403 -14.23 46.41 8.73
C SER A 403 -15.26 47.14 7.87
N LYS A 404 -15.38 48.45 8.06
CA LYS A 404 -16.05 49.30 7.07
C LYS A 404 -15.34 49.05 5.75
N ILE A 405 -16.09 48.76 4.70
CA ILE A 405 -15.53 48.73 3.34
C ILE A 405 -14.90 50.11 3.14
N PRO A 406 -13.57 50.21 2.93
CA PRO A 406 -12.92 51.50 2.81
C PRO A 406 -13.48 52.23 1.58
N SER A 407 -13.63 53.55 1.67
CA SER A 407 -14.33 54.37 0.66
C SER A 407 -13.76 54.22 -0.76
N TRP A 408 -12.47 53.91 -0.90
CA TRP A 408 -11.83 53.66 -2.19
C TRP A 408 -12.36 52.40 -2.90
N ALA A 409 -12.86 51.39 -2.17
CA ALA A 409 -13.46 50.19 -2.75
C ALA A 409 -14.90 50.42 -3.24
N LEU A 410 -15.54 51.51 -2.81
CA LEU A 410 -16.85 51.97 -3.32
C LEU A 410 -16.73 52.89 -4.54
N GLN A 411 -15.50 53.34 -4.87
CA GLN A 411 -15.25 54.29 -5.96
C GLN A 411 -15.10 53.64 -7.35
N CYS A 412 -15.00 52.31 -7.43
CA CYS A 412 -15.01 51.56 -8.70
C CYS A 412 -16.43 51.17 -9.18
N ARG A 413 -17.45 52.01 -8.91
CA ARG A 413 -18.77 51.91 -9.54
C ARG A 413 -18.96 53.01 -10.58
N CYS A 414 -18.26 52.88 -11.70
CA CYS A 414 -18.64 53.42 -13.01
C CYS A 414 -17.54 53.02 -13.99
N TYR A 415 -17.79 51.95 -14.76
CA TYR A 415 -17.23 51.58 -16.07
C TYR A 415 -17.33 50.05 -16.13
N TYR A 416 -18.33 49.55 -16.87
CA TYR A 416 -18.65 48.13 -17.10
C TYR A 416 -19.35 47.34 -15.98
N CYS A 417 -20.68 47.48 -15.89
CA CYS A 417 -21.53 46.29 -15.70
C CYS A 417 -23.00 46.61 -16.01
N HIS A 418 -23.45 46.27 -17.21
CA HIS A 418 -24.85 46.44 -17.65
C HIS A 418 -25.73 45.20 -17.39
N TYR A 419 -25.24 44.19 -16.67
CA TYR A 419 -25.99 42.94 -16.45
C TYR A 419 -25.70 42.35 -15.06
N CYS A 420 -26.42 42.82 -14.04
CA CYS A 420 -26.68 42.03 -12.83
C CYS A 420 -27.88 42.62 -12.07
N HIS A 421 -29.07 42.44 -12.63
CA HIS A 421 -30.29 42.41 -11.83
C HIS A 421 -30.43 40.99 -11.29
N TYR A 422 -30.21 40.81 -9.98
CA TYR A 422 -30.92 39.87 -9.08
C TYR A 422 -30.10 39.69 -7.80
N CYS A 423 -30.25 40.65 -6.88
CA CYS A 423 -30.02 40.42 -5.45
C CYS A 423 -30.91 41.37 -4.68
N SER A 424 -32.17 40.96 -4.50
CA SER A 424 -33.10 41.52 -3.52
C SER A 424 -34.11 40.43 -3.20
N ILE A 425 -33.89 39.75 -2.08
CA ILE A 425 -34.81 39.53 -0.94
C ILE A 425 -34.05 38.70 0.10
#